data_AF-A0A1Y3A0Z9-F1
#
_entry.id   AF-A0A1Y3A0Z9-F1
#
_cell.length_a   1.000
_cell.length_b   1.000
_cell.length_c   1.000
_cell.angle_alpha   90.00
_cell.angle_beta   90.00
_cell.angle_gamma   90.00
#
_symmetry.space_group_name_H-M   'P 1'
#
loop_
_entity.id
_entity.type
_entity.pdbx_description
1 polymer ?
#
loop_
_entity_poly.entity_id
_entity_poly.type
_entity_poly.pdbx_seq_one_letter_code
_entity_poly.pdbx_strand_id
1 'polypeptide(L)'
;MPRRLIWVLLVCLQGCASLTPVESVIPLAAPIDPPRRVVQQITAIWENKQESLLCVLELDKKHIAIAGLSNEGMSLFNLNYDGKTLSLDKSPLLPADFSPEYIIKDLQLVYWSPVELQKLLPLHWRLEADNKHRRLYYDDELRAEVDYLQPDTVWAKSVTVINHRYHYTLHIKTVSYETLSE
;
A
#
# COMPACT_ATOMS: atom_id res chain seq x y z
N MET A 1 68.09 -39.40 -10.51
CA MET A 1 67.27 -38.45 -9.72
C MET A 1 66.76 -37.34 -10.63
N PRO A 2 65.45 -37.23 -10.90
CA PRO A 2 64.87 -35.97 -11.37
C PRO A 2 63.77 -35.44 -10.43
N ARG A 3 63.83 -34.11 -10.21
CA ARG A 3 62.93 -33.26 -9.39
C ARG A 3 61.49 -33.34 -9.88
N ARG A 4 60.55 -33.62 -8.97
CA ARG A 4 59.11 -33.39 -9.19
C ARG A 4 58.78 -31.95 -8.81
N LEU A 5 58.29 -31.18 -9.78
CA LEU A 5 57.76 -29.83 -9.59
C LEU A 5 56.26 -29.97 -9.29
N ILE A 6 55.85 -29.67 -8.06
CA ILE A 6 54.44 -29.67 -7.65
C ILE A 6 53.91 -28.25 -7.80
N TRP A 7 53.01 -28.04 -8.76
CA TRP A 7 52.22 -26.81 -8.90
C TRP A 7 51.04 -26.87 -7.93
N VAL A 8 51.07 -26.05 -6.88
CA VAL A 8 49.93 -25.84 -5.98
C VAL A 8 49.01 -24.80 -6.61
N LEU A 9 47.85 -25.25 -7.09
CA LEU A 9 46.73 -24.40 -7.46
C LEU A 9 46.09 -23.83 -6.18
N LEU A 10 46.22 -22.53 -5.95
CA LEU A 10 45.49 -21.82 -4.89
C LEU A 10 44.23 -21.21 -5.50
N VAL A 11 43.08 -21.86 -5.29
CA VAL A 11 41.76 -21.34 -5.68
C VAL A 11 41.23 -20.48 -4.53
N CYS A 12 41.25 -19.15 -4.70
CA CYS A 12 40.59 -18.23 -3.79
C CYS A 12 39.09 -18.18 -4.11
N LEU A 13 38.25 -18.88 -3.33
CA LEU A 13 36.81 -18.62 -3.31
C LEU A 13 36.54 -17.30 -2.58
N GLN A 14 36.39 -16.22 -3.33
CA GLN A 14 35.79 -14.97 -2.84
C GLN A 14 34.26 -15.11 -2.95
N GLY A 15 33.63 -15.61 -1.90
CA GLY A 15 32.17 -15.58 -1.74
C GLY A 15 31.75 -14.33 -0.97
N CYS A 16 31.48 -13.22 -1.65
CA CYS A 16 30.76 -12.10 -1.05
C CYS A 16 29.27 -12.45 -1.00
N ALA A 17 28.82 -13.02 0.11
CA ALA A 17 27.40 -13.06 0.44
C ALA A 17 26.98 -11.65 0.88
N SER A 18 26.59 -10.81 -0.07
CA SER A 18 25.96 -9.51 0.24
C SER A 18 24.62 -9.77 0.92
N LEU A 19 24.59 -9.60 2.24
CA LEU A 19 23.38 -9.54 3.04
C LEU A 19 22.65 -8.23 2.69
N THR A 20 21.80 -8.25 1.67
CA THR A 20 20.83 -7.17 1.47
C THR A 20 19.86 -7.20 2.65
N PRO A 21 19.73 -6.10 3.44
CA PRO A 21 18.73 -6.03 4.49
C PRO A 21 17.35 -6.23 3.86
N VAL A 22 16.54 -7.13 4.43
CA VAL A 22 15.14 -7.29 4.02
C VAL A 22 14.38 -6.06 4.50
N GLU A 23 13.82 -5.29 3.57
CA GLU A 23 12.99 -4.12 3.87
C GLU A 23 11.84 -4.51 4.81
N SER A 24 11.77 -3.84 5.97
CA SER A 24 10.76 -4.12 6.98
C SER A 24 9.35 -3.75 6.46
N VAL A 25 8.34 -4.49 6.92
CA VAL A 25 6.94 -4.25 6.52
C VAL A 25 6.31 -3.23 7.46
N ILE A 26 5.68 -2.19 6.92
CA ILE A 26 4.87 -1.26 7.71
C ILE A 26 3.58 -1.98 8.18
N PRO A 27 3.28 -1.98 9.49
CA PRO A 27 2.05 -2.55 10.01
C PRO A 27 0.83 -1.72 9.61
N LEU A 28 -0.35 -2.36 9.52
CA LEU A 28 -1.61 -1.66 9.26
C LEU A 28 -1.98 -0.76 10.44
N ALA A 29 -2.39 0.46 10.15
CA ALA A 29 -2.88 1.40 11.16
C ALA A 29 -4.22 0.96 11.74
N ALA A 30 -4.47 1.32 13.01
CA ALA A 30 -5.72 0.98 13.68
C ALA A 30 -6.95 1.61 12.98
N PRO A 31 -8.14 1.01 13.10
CA PRO A 31 -9.41 1.64 12.71
C PRO A 31 -9.62 2.98 13.41
N ILE A 32 -10.35 3.91 12.78
CA ILE A 32 -10.49 5.30 13.23
C ILE A 32 -11.93 5.81 13.21
N ASP A 33 -12.29 6.57 14.24
CA ASP A 33 -13.53 7.37 14.28
C ASP A 33 -13.44 8.65 13.41
N PRO A 34 -14.59 9.24 13.04
CA PRO A 34 -15.95 8.75 13.27
C PRO A 34 -16.35 7.62 12.31
N PRO A 35 -17.45 6.89 12.62
CA PRO A 35 -18.07 5.95 11.70
C PRO A 35 -18.42 6.61 10.36
N ARG A 36 -17.97 6.03 9.26
CA ARG A 36 -18.22 6.58 7.93
C ARG A 36 -18.21 5.51 6.85
N ARG A 37 -18.92 5.80 5.78
CA ARG A 37 -18.97 5.02 4.55
C ARG A 37 -18.57 5.89 3.38
N VAL A 38 -17.63 5.40 2.59
CA VAL A 38 -17.08 6.11 1.43
C VAL A 38 -17.17 5.20 0.22
N VAL A 39 -17.78 5.69 -0.86
CA VAL A 39 -17.76 5.02 -2.16
C VAL A 39 -16.77 5.75 -3.05
N GLN A 40 -15.86 5.02 -3.67
CA GLN A 40 -14.77 5.57 -4.46
C GLN A 40 -14.59 4.76 -5.73
N GLN A 41 -14.25 5.44 -6.83
CA GLN A 41 -13.71 4.77 -8.01
C GLN A 41 -12.19 4.74 -7.88
N ILE A 42 -11.60 3.55 -7.94
CA ILE A 42 -10.16 3.35 -7.96
C ILE A 42 -9.78 2.86 -9.36
N THR A 43 -8.96 3.65 -10.04
CA THR A 43 -8.33 3.27 -11.31
C THR A 43 -6.87 2.93 -11.03
N ALA A 44 -6.50 1.67 -11.18
CA ALA A 44 -5.13 1.20 -11.06
C ALA A 44 -4.46 1.17 -12.43
N ILE A 45 -3.25 1.70 -12.52
CA ILE A 45 -2.47 1.83 -13.75
C ILE A 45 -1.11 1.17 -13.52
N TRP A 46 -0.79 0.21 -14.38
CA TRP A 46 0.53 -0.42 -14.53
C TRP A 46 1.07 -0.08 -15.92
N GLU A 47 2.31 -0.46 -16.22
CA GLU A 47 2.99 -0.10 -17.49
C GLU A 47 2.17 -0.37 -18.76
N ASN A 48 1.50 -1.54 -18.82
CA ASN A 48 0.81 -2.01 -20.02
C ASN A 48 -0.69 -2.17 -19.83
N LYS A 49 -1.23 -1.80 -18.66
CA LYS A 49 -2.59 -2.16 -18.26
C LYS A 49 -3.19 -1.12 -17.33
N GLN A 50 -4.48 -0.88 -17.50
CA GLN A 50 -5.27 -0.11 -16.55
C GLN A 50 -6.53 -0.90 -16.21
N GLU A 51 -6.89 -0.92 -14.93
CA GLU A 51 -8.14 -1.51 -14.43
C GLU A 51 -8.87 -0.50 -13.57
N SER A 52 -10.19 -0.62 -13.48
CA SER A 52 -10.99 0.22 -12.59
C SER A 52 -11.99 -0.62 -11.83
N LEU A 53 -12.19 -0.24 -10.57
CA LEU A 53 -13.17 -0.85 -9.68
C LEU A 53 -13.87 0.22 -8.84
N LEU A 54 -15.05 -0.12 -8.35
CA LEU A 54 -15.68 0.60 -7.27
C LEU A 54 -15.19 0.01 -5.94
N CYS A 55 -14.75 0.87 -5.05
CA CYS A 55 -14.32 0.55 -3.71
C CYS A 55 -15.32 1.16 -2.72
N VAL A 56 -15.92 0.30 -1.89
CA VAL A 56 -16.70 0.74 -0.73
C VAL A 56 -15.82 0.56 0.49
N LEU A 57 -15.50 1.67 1.15
CA LEU A 57 -14.76 1.72 2.40
C LEU A 57 -15.73 2.04 3.55
N GLU A 58 -15.77 1.17 4.54
CA GLU A 58 -16.49 1.39 5.79
C GLU A 58 -15.47 1.42 6.94
N LEU A 59 -15.58 2.44 7.79
CA LEU A 59 -14.67 2.68 8.91
C LEU A 59 -15.49 2.96 10.15
N ASP A 60 -15.07 2.38 11.28
CA ASP A 60 -15.39 2.84 12.62
C ASP A 60 -14.20 2.59 13.57
N LYS A 61 -14.37 2.83 14.87
CA LYS A 61 -13.34 2.55 15.89
C LYS A 61 -12.91 1.08 16.04
N LYS A 62 -13.64 0.13 15.48
CA LYS A 62 -13.42 -1.32 15.64
C LYS A 62 -12.95 -1.99 14.36
N HIS A 63 -13.40 -1.53 13.19
CA HIS A 63 -13.13 -2.21 11.95
C HIS A 63 -12.91 -1.27 10.75
N ILE A 64 -12.10 -1.77 9.82
CA ILE A 64 -11.98 -1.28 8.45
C ILE A 64 -12.55 -2.39 7.56
N ALA A 65 -13.59 -2.11 6.81
CA ALA A 65 -14.12 -3.00 5.79
C ALA A 65 -13.96 -2.38 4.40
N ILE A 66 -13.51 -3.19 3.45
CA ILE A 66 -13.34 -2.78 2.05
C ILE A 66 -13.99 -3.81 1.15
N ALA A 67 -14.98 -3.39 0.37
CA ALA A 67 -15.53 -4.19 -0.73
C ALA A 67 -15.06 -3.60 -2.07
N GLY A 68 -14.33 -4.40 -2.84
CA GLY A 68 -13.98 -4.08 -4.22
C GLY A 68 -14.98 -4.71 -5.17
N LEU A 69 -15.57 -3.91 -6.04
CA LEU A 69 -16.59 -4.30 -7.00
C LEU A 69 -16.14 -4.00 -8.43
N SER A 70 -16.42 -4.88 -9.37
CA SER A 70 -16.23 -4.59 -10.80
C SER A 70 -17.12 -3.44 -11.25
N ASN A 71 -16.89 -2.91 -12.45
CA ASN A 71 -17.74 -1.85 -13.01
C ASN A 71 -19.20 -2.32 -13.20
N GLU A 72 -19.42 -3.62 -13.30
CA GLU A 72 -20.74 -4.28 -13.38
C GLU A 72 -21.34 -4.58 -12.00
N GLY A 73 -20.64 -4.25 -10.91
CA GLY A 73 -21.09 -4.45 -9.52
C GLY A 73 -20.83 -5.84 -8.93
N MET A 74 -20.05 -6.69 -9.61
CA MET A 74 -19.67 -8.00 -9.07
C MET A 74 -18.63 -7.85 -7.96
N SER A 75 -18.76 -8.59 -6.87
CA SER A 75 -17.74 -8.60 -5.81
C SER A 75 -16.44 -9.24 -6.31
N LEU A 76 -15.36 -8.46 -6.26
CA LEU A 76 -14.00 -8.88 -6.62
C LEU A 76 -13.18 -9.26 -5.39
N PHE A 77 -13.37 -8.55 -4.28
CA PHE A 77 -12.79 -8.92 -2.99
C PHE A 77 -13.58 -8.27 -1.85
N ASN A 78 -13.49 -8.90 -0.66
CA ASN A 78 -13.92 -8.32 0.60
C ASN A 78 -12.79 -8.44 1.61
N LEU A 79 -12.41 -7.31 2.20
CA LEU A 79 -11.35 -7.20 3.19
C LEU A 79 -11.95 -6.67 4.49
N ASN A 80 -11.63 -7.31 5.61
CA ASN A 80 -12.00 -6.85 6.94
C ASN A 80 -10.75 -6.81 7.82
N TYR A 81 -10.56 -5.72 8.54
CA TYR A 81 -9.46 -5.54 9.48
C TYR A 81 -9.97 -5.00 10.81
N ASP A 82 -9.74 -5.74 11.90
CA ASP A 82 -10.22 -5.41 13.25
C ASP A 82 -9.18 -4.66 14.13
N GLY A 83 -8.09 -4.18 13.52
CA GLY A 83 -6.94 -3.62 14.22
C GLY A 83 -5.86 -4.63 14.61
N LYS A 84 -6.08 -5.93 14.39
CA LYS A 84 -5.11 -7.00 14.67
C LYS A 84 -5.03 -8.01 13.53
N THR A 85 -6.17 -8.43 13.01
CA THR A 85 -6.31 -9.53 12.06
C THR A 85 -6.89 -8.99 10.76
N LEU A 86 -6.24 -9.33 9.65
CA LEU A 86 -6.74 -9.05 8.31
C LEU A 86 -7.39 -10.31 7.74
N SER A 87 -8.70 -10.27 7.52
CA SER A 87 -9.43 -11.29 6.77
C SER A 87 -9.65 -10.79 5.35
N LEU A 88 -9.41 -11.66 4.37
CA LEU A 88 -9.51 -11.31 2.97
C LEU A 88 -10.10 -12.46 2.17
N ASP A 89 -11.22 -12.17 1.50
CA ASP A 89 -11.84 -13.04 0.52
C ASP A 89 -11.63 -12.46 -0.87
N LYS A 90 -11.11 -13.25 -1.80
CA LYS A 90 -10.78 -12.83 -3.18
C LYS A 90 -11.58 -13.66 -4.16
N SER A 91 -12.27 -12.98 -5.07
CA SER A 91 -12.89 -13.61 -6.21
C SER A 91 -11.82 -14.07 -7.22
N PRO A 92 -11.99 -15.22 -7.88
CA PRO A 92 -11.16 -15.62 -9.01
C PRO A 92 -11.21 -14.64 -10.19
N LEU A 93 -12.20 -13.74 -10.21
CA LEU A 93 -12.35 -12.70 -11.23
C LEU A 93 -11.46 -11.47 -10.98
N LEU A 94 -10.84 -11.35 -9.80
CA LEU A 94 -9.94 -10.26 -9.49
C LEU A 94 -8.69 -10.35 -10.39
N PRO A 95 -8.29 -9.28 -11.09
CA PRO A 95 -7.05 -9.26 -11.85
C PRO A 95 -5.85 -9.64 -10.97
N ALA A 96 -4.96 -10.50 -11.47
CA ALA A 96 -3.84 -11.06 -10.70
C ALA A 96 -2.89 -9.99 -10.13
N ASP A 97 -2.72 -8.87 -10.84
CA ASP A 97 -1.87 -7.74 -10.40
C ASP A 97 -2.49 -6.95 -9.25
N PHE A 98 -3.81 -7.09 -9.03
CA PHE A 98 -4.53 -6.36 -8.01
C PHE A 98 -4.42 -7.09 -6.66
N SER A 99 -3.74 -6.46 -5.70
CA SER A 99 -3.55 -6.98 -4.35
C SER A 99 -4.33 -6.13 -3.34
N PRO A 100 -5.49 -6.61 -2.84
CA PRO A 100 -6.30 -5.88 -1.85
C PRO A 100 -5.53 -5.50 -0.58
N GLU A 101 -4.54 -6.30 -0.19
CA GLU A 101 -3.63 -6.05 0.93
C GLU A 101 -2.79 -4.77 0.73
N TYR A 102 -2.54 -4.37 -0.52
CA TYR A 102 -1.85 -3.13 -0.83
C TYR A 102 -2.83 -1.96 -0.87
N ILE A 103 -4.05 -2.17 -1.36
CA ILE A 103 -5.09 -1.12 -1.37
C ILE A 103 -5.39 -0.61 0.03
N ILE A 104 -5.55 -1.47 1.03
CA ILE A 104 -5.74 -0.98 2.41
C ILE A 104 -4.57 -0.12 2.88
N LYS A 105 -3.32 -0.47 2.52
CA LYS A 105 -2.13 0.31 2.89
C LYS A 105 -2.11 1.67 2.18
N ASP A 106 -2.46 1.70 0.90
CA ASP A 106 -2.54 2.95 0.14
C ASP A 106 -3.66 3.84 0.68
N LEU A 107 -4.84 3.29 0.97
CA LEU A 107 -5.93 4.06 1.59
C LEU A 107 -5.55 4.58 2.97
N GLN A 108 -4.82 3.81 3.77
CA GLN A 108 -4.26 4.28 5.03
C GLN A 108 -3.27 5.43 4.82
N LEU A 109 -2.33 5.26 3.89
CA LEU A 109 -1.37 6.31 3.53
C LEU A 109 -2.07 7.60 3.07
N VAL A 110 -3.21 7.49 2.37
CA VAL A 110 -3.98 8.63 1.88
C VAL A 110 -4.80 9.28 3.00
N TYR A 111 -5.51 8.52 3.83
CA TYR A 111 -6.59 9.06 4.66
C TYR A 111 -6.29 9.12 6.16
N TRP A 112 -5.29 8.40 6.67
CA TRP A 112 -4.98 8.43 8.10
C TRP A 112 -4.20 9.70 8.45
N SER A 113 -4.20 10.07 9.72
CA SER A 113 -3.35 11.16 10.20
C SER A 113 -1.87 10.85 9.94
N PRO A 114 -1.09 11.76 9.33
CA PRO A 114 0.35 11.56 9.17
C PRO A 114 1.06 11.29 10.51
N VAL A 115 0.61 11.94 11.58
CA VAL A 115 1.17 11.79 12.92
C VAL A 115 0.95 10.37 13.45
N GLU A 116 -0.21 9.77 13.21
CA GLU A 116 -0.48 8.39 13.65
C GLU A 116 0.29 7.38 12.79
N LEU A 117 0.38 7.60 11.48
CA LEU A 117 1.18 6.76 10.60
C LEU A 117 2.66 6.78 10.99
N GLN A 118 3.22 7.95 11.28
CA GLN A 118 4.62 8.10 11.71
C GLN A 118 4.96 7.27 12.96
N LYS A 119 4.02 7.15 13.92
CA LYS A 119 4.22 6.33 15.14
C LYS A 119 4.34 4.83 14.85
N LEU A 120 3.83 4.39 13.69
CA LEU A 120 3.81 2.98 13.29
C LEU A 120 4.99 2.59 12.40
N LEU A 121 5.73 3.57 11.89
CA LEU A 121 6.83 3.33 10.96
C LEU A 121 7.99 2.60 11.68
N PRO A 122 8.43 1.44 11.16
CA PRO A 122 9.64 0.79 11.66
C PRO A 122 10.88 1.66 11.42
N LEU A 123 12.01 1.24 11.98
CA LEU A 123 13.31 1.84 11.65
C LEU A 123 13.51 1.87 10.12
N HIS A 124 14.21 2.91 9.65
CA HIS A 124 14.50 3.19 8.24
C HIS A 124 13.34 3.77 7.42
N TRP A 125 12.11 3.69 7.92
CA TRP A 125 10.97 4.33 7.28
C TRP A 125 10.81 5.79 7.71
N ARG A 126 10.44 6.65 6.76
CA ARG A 126 10.17 8.07 7.00
C ARG A 126 8.95 8.51 6.19
N LEU A 127 8.00 9.17 6.83
CA LEU A 127 6.84 9.79 6.17
C LEU A 127 6.94 11.31 6.29
N GLU A 128 7.05 11.96 5.14
CA GLU A 128 6.92 13.40 5.00
C GLU A 128 5.52 13.73 4.50
N ALA A 129 4.87 14.70 5.11
CA ALA A 129 3.52 15.09 4.74
C ALA A 129 3.35 16.61 4.85
N ASP A 130 2.73 17.18 3.84
CA ASP A 130 2.21 18.54 3.85
C ASP A 130 0.72 18.54 3.46
N ASN A 131 0.14 19.71 3.19
CA ASN A 131 -1.29 19.85 2.87
C ASN A 131 -1.69 19.27 1.50
N LYS A 132 -0.74 19.03 0.61
CA LYS A 132 -0.96 18.61 -0.79
C LYS A 132 -0.23 17.33 -1.17
N HIS A 133 0.80 16.95 -0.42
CA HIS A 133 1.65 15.82 -0.74
C HIS A 133 1.94 14.96 0.49
N ARG A 134 2.07 13.65 0.28
CA ARG A 134 2.75 12.74 1.21
C ARG A 134 3.81 11.96 0.48
N ARG A 135 4.93 11.70 1.13
CA ARG A 135 6.06 10.94 0.58
C ARG A 135 6.57 9.98 1.64
N LEU A 136 6.58 8.70 1.28
CA LEU A 136 7.01 7.60 2.13
C LEU A 136 8.35 7.08 1.61
N TYR A 137 9.35 7.08 2.48
CA TYR A 137 10.73 6.70 2.17
C TYR A 137 11.16 5.48 2.98
N TYR A 138 12.04 4.66 2.40
CA TYR A 138 12.82 3.63 3.09
C TYR A 138 14.29 3.85 2.75
N ASP A 139 15.14 4.09 3.75
CA ASP A 139 16.58 4.38 3.55
C ASP A 139 16.83 5.43 2.44
N ASP A 140 16.05 6.52 2.46
CA ASP A 140 16.03 7.64 1.50
C ASP A 140 15.52 7.34 0.09
N GLU A 141 15.18 6.08 -0.22
CA GLU A 141 14.49 5.74 -1.45
C GLU A 141 12.99 6.04 -1.34
N LEU A 142 12.46 6.81 -2.28
CA LEU A 142 11.02 7.09 -2.36
C LEU A 142 10.26 5.80 -2.70
N ARG A 143 9.42 5.33 -1.79
CA ARG A 143 8.65 4.08 -1.95
C ARG A 143 7.21 4.32 -2.38
N ALA A 144 6.60 5.39 -1.89
CA ALA A 144 5.29 5.82 -2.33
C ALA A 144 5.11 7.32 -2.17
N GLU A 145 4.27 7.92 -3.02
CA GLU A 145 3.84 9.30 -2.89
C GLU A 145 2.34 9.44 -3.12
N VAL A 146 1.77 10.48 -2.50
CA VAL A 146 0.35 10.82 -2.57
C VAL A 146 0.24 12.28 -2.97
N ASP A 147 -0.51 12.56 -4.02
CA ASP A 147 -0.84 13.91 -4.48
C ASP A 147 -2.35 14.18 -4.32
N TYR A 148 -2.69 15.17 -3.51
CA TYR A 148 -4.08 15.61 -3.33
C TYR A 148 -4.45 16.65 -4.39
N LEU A 149 -5.05 16.19 -5.49
CA LEU A 149 -5.48 17.04 -6.61
C LEU A 149 -6.66 17.94 -6.23
N GLN A 150 -7.56 17.42 -5.39
CA GLN A 150 -8.69 18.16 -4.81
C GLN A 150 -8.75 17.91 -3.31
N PRO A 151 -7.95 18.64 -2.51
CA PRO A 151 -8.02 18.52 -1.06
C PRO A 151 -9.39 19.01 -0.58
N ASP A 152 -9.95 18.27 0.37
CA ASP A 152 -11.19 18.63 1.07
C ASP A 152 -10.88 18.51 2.56
N THR A 153 -11.54 19.33 3.39
CA THR A 153 -11.28 19.35 4.84
C THR A 153 -11.79 18.09 5.54
N VAL A 154 -12.72 17.35 4.92
CA VAL A 154 -13.31 16.14 5.51
C VAL A 154 -12.74 14.87 4.89
N TRP A 155 -12.76 14.77 3.55
CA TRP A 155 -12.27 13.60 2.82
C TRP A 155 -11.87 13.97 1.40
N ALA A 156 -10.61 13.74 1.02
CA ALA A 156 -10.09 14.15 -0.28
C ALA A 156 -10.92 13.57 -1.45
N LYS A 157 -11.30 14.43 -2.40
CA LYS A 157 -12.19 14.07 -3.51
C LYS A 157 -11.47 13.39 -4.66
N SER A 158 -10.23 13.81 -4.91
CA SER A 158 -9.39 13.30 -5.99
C SER A 158 -7.95 13.21 -5.51
N VAL A 159 -7.40 12.00 -5.58
CA VAL A 159 -6.05 11.69 -5.09
C VAL A 159 -5.33 10.81 -6.09
N THR A 160 -4.04 11.07 -6.29
CA THR A 160 -3.14 10.16 -7.00
C THR A 160 -2.20 9.53 -5.99
N VAL A 161 -2.04 8.20 -6.04
CA VAL A 161 -1.03 7.46 -5.29
C VAL A 161 -0.07 6.84 -6.29
N ILE A 162 1.23 7.08 -6.15
CA ILE A 162 2.26 6.40 -6.95
C ILE A 162 3.04 5.50 -6.01
N ASN A 163 3.00 4.19 -6.27
CA ASN A 163 3.71 3.19 -5.48
C ASN A 163 4.92 2.69 -6.28
N HIS A 164 6.11 3.18 -5.94
CA HIS A 164 7.35 2.84 -6.63
C HIS A 164 7.84 1.44 -6.29
N ARG A 165 7.45 0.88 -5.13
CA ARG A 165 7.82 -0.48 -4.72
C ARG A 165 7.07 -1.55 -5.52
N TYR A 166 5.81 -1.28 -5.86
CA TYR A 166 4.93 -2.23 -6.56
C TYR A 166 4.59 -1.80 -7.99
N HIS A 167 5.20 -0.73 -8.49
CA HIS A 167 5.12 -0.26 -9.87
C HIS A 167 3.69 -0.03 -10.37
N TYR A 168 2.87 0.65 -9.56
CA TYR A 168 1.53 1.08 -9.97
C TYR A 168 1.22 2.50 -9.55
N THR A 169 0.27 3.10 -10.26
CA THR A 169 -0.39 4.35 -9.89
C THR A 169 -1.87 4.08 -9.63
N LEU A 170 -2.41 4.63 -8.54
CA LEU A 170 -3.85 4.67 -8.29
C LEU A 170 -4.37 6.08 -8.50
N HIS A 171 -5.43 6.22 -9.30
CA HIS A 171 -6.29 7.39 -9.27
C HIS A 171 -7.52 7.06 -8.44
N ILE A 172 -7.70 7.78 -7.34
CA ILE A 172 -8.80 7.57 -6.40
C ILE A 172 -9.73 8.77 -6.50
N LYS A 173 -10.95 8.53 -6.96
CA LYS A 173 -12.01 9.52 -7.03
C LYS A 173 -13.12 9.16 -6.05
N THR A 174 -13.35 10.01 -5.07
CA THR A 174 -14.46 9.85 -4.14
C THR A 174 -15.78 10.15 -4.85
N VAL A 175 -16.69 9.17 -4.83
CA VAL A 175 -18.02 9.24 -5.43
C VAL A 175 -19.03 9.72 -4.40
N SER A 176 -19.01 9.15 -3.20
CA SER A 176 -19.82 9.61 -2.07
C SER A 176 -19.08 9.46 -0.75
N TYR A 177 -19.46 10.29 0.21
CA TYR A 177 -18.97 10.28 1.58
C TYR A 177 -20.17 10.47 2.50
N GLU A 178 -20.35 9.54 3.44
CA GLU A 178 -21.45 9.54 4.40
C GLU A 178 -20.87 9.29 5.80
N THR A 179 -21.12 10.20 6.74
CA THR A 179 -20.88 9.93 8.16
C THR A 179 -22.06 9.11 8.69
N LEU A 180 -21.77 8.00 9.35
CA LEU A 180 -22.80 7.13 9.94
C LEU A 180 -23.10 7.60 11.36
N SER A 181 -24.37 7.62 11.74
CA SER A 181 -24.78 7.81 13.12
C SER A 181 -24.46 6.55 13.92
N GLU A 182 -23.84 6.68 15.10
CA GLU A 182 -23.62 5.56 16.04
C GLU A 182 -24.93 4.91 16.51
#